data_AF-A0ABC9QIN6-F1
#
_entry.id   AF-A0ABC9QIN6-F1
#
_cell.length_a   1.000
_cell.length_b   1.000
_cell.length_c   1.000
_cell.angle_alpha   90.00
_cell.angle_beta   90.00
_cell.angle_gamma   90.00
#
_symmetry.space_group_name_H-M   'P 1'
#
loop_
_entity.id
_entity.type
_entity.pdbx_description
1 polymer ?
#
loop_
_entity_poly.entity_id
_entity_poly.type
_entity_poly.pdbx_seq_one_letter_code
_entity_poly.pdbx_strand_id
1 'polypeptide(L)'
;MGVAINTKIDTFTNNGFINSPGSGQWNNGIWISSNATIEKLVNNGTIKGGHSAIMVTSQHIKTVENTGIIHAEGEWGSSILLEYGGFIEHIINTGTISSNNVGIGSAYGVFGTLTIK
;
A
#
# COMPACT_ATOMS: atom_id res chain seq x y z
N MET A 1 -10.01 -4.89 6.58
CA MET A 1 -8.61 -4.92 6.11
C MET A 1 -8.09 -6.35 6.13
N GLY A 2 -7.10 -6.67 5.30
CA GLY A 2 -6.47 -7.99 5.23
C GLY A 2 -5.35 -8.14 6.26
N VAL A 3 -4.41 -7.19 6.26
CA VAL A 3 -3.30 -7.10 7.23
C VAL A 3 -3.29 -5.71 7.85
N ALA A 4 -3.14 -5.64 9.18
CA ALA A 4 -2.94 -4.40 9.93
C ALA A 4 -1.51 -4.37 10.46
N ILE A 5 -0.79 -3.26 10.26
CA ILE A 5 0.57 -3.05 10.77
C ILE A 5 0.56 -1.79 11.63
N ASN A 6 0.84 -1.97 12.93
CA ASN A 6 0.83 -0.93 13.96
C ASN A 6 2.09 -0.96 14.84
N THR A 7 3.19 -1.43 14.26
CA THR A 7 4.48 -1.58 14.94
C THR A 7 5.63 -1.38 13.96
N LYS A 8 6.85 -1.31 14.48
CA LYS A 8 8.06 -1.28 13.65
C LYS A 8 8.29 -2.65 13.00
N ILE A 9 8.54 -2.64 11.70
CA ILE A 9 8.91 -3.82 10.92
C ILE A 9 10.13 -3.48 10.06
N ASP A 10 11.21 -4.27 10.17
CA ASP A 10 12.36 -4.08 9.29
C ASP A 10 12.02 -4.57 7.87
N THR A 11 11.40 -5.74 7.72
CA THR A 11 10.96 -6.21 6.40
C THR A 11 9.63 -6.95 6.49
N PHE A 12 8.65 -6.49 5.72
CA PHE A 12 7.41 -7.20 5.44
C PHE A 12 7.49 -7.81 4.04
N THR A 13 7.23 -9.11 3.90
CA THR A 13 7.25 -9.77 2.59
C THR A 13 5.94 -10.50 2.32
N ASN A 14 5.30 -10.17 1.20
CA ASN A 14 4.18 -10.91 0.65
C ASN A 14 4.62 -11.70 -0.59
N ASN A 15 4.55 -13.03 -0.51
CA ASN A 15 4.70 -13.95 -1.65
C ASN A 15 3.37 -14.63 -2.04
N GLY A 16 2.30 -14.37 -1.30
CA GLY A 16 1.00 -15.02 -1.45
C GLY A 16 -0.09 -14.05 -1.90
N PHE A 17 -1.30 -14.28 -1.43
CA PHE A 17 -2.45 -13.44 -1.74
C PHE A 17 -3.00 -12.79 -0.46
N ILE A 18 -2.88 -11.47 -0.37
CA ILE A 18 -3.55 -10.65 0.64
C ILE A 18 -4.78 -10.04 -0.02
N ASN A 19 -5.97 -10.29 0.54
CA ASN A 19 -7.22 -9.80 -0.03
C ASN A 19 -8.13 -9.23 1.06
N SER A 20 -8.66 -8.04 0.83
CA SER A 20 -9.69 -7.43 1.68
C SER A 20 -10.82 -6.89 0.80
N PRO A 21 -11.73 -7.76 0.30
CA PRO A 21 -12.82 -7.34 -0.57
C PRO A 21 -13.84 -6.46 0.17
N GLY A 22 -14.74 -5.81 -0.57
CA GLY A 22 -15.78 -4.91 -0.05
C GLY A 22 -15.62 -3.49 -0.59
N SER A 23 -16.46 -2.55 -0.15
CA SER A 23 -16.46 -1.16 -0.64
C SER A 23 -16.32 -0.12 0.46
N GLY A 24 -16.22 -0.54 1.72
CA GLY A 24 -16.04 0.37 2.85
C GLY A 24 -14.60 0.88 2.95
N GLN A 25 -14.43 2.08 3.52
CA GLN A 25 -13.11 2.73 3.70
C GLN A 25 -12.07 1.87 4.45
N TRP A 26 -12.51 0.87 5.22
CA TRP A 26 -11.66 -0.03 5.99
C TRP A 26 -11.28 -1.32 5.24
N ASN A 27 -11.74 -1.50 4.01
CA ASN A 27 -11.48 -2.68 3.18
C ASN A 27 -10.11 -2.58 2.49
N ASN A 28 -9.06 -2.36 3.28
CA ASN A 28 -7.69 -2.21 2.78
C ASN A 28 -6.95 -3.54 2.76
N GLY A 29 -6.17 -3.82 1.71
CA GLY A 29 -5.34 -5.03 1.65
C GLY A 29 -4.36 -5.05 2.82
N ILE A 30 -3.51 -4.03 2.90
CA ILE A 30 -2.63 -3.72 4.03
C ILE A 30 -2.97 -2.32 4.53
N TRP A 31 -3.16 -2.16 5.84
CA TRP A 31 -3.28 -0.85 6.48
C TRP A 31 -2.13 -0.64 7.47
N ILE A 32 -1.37 0.43 7.25
CA ILE A 32 -0.24 0.85 8.07
C ILE A 32 -0.70 2.04 8.90
N SER A 33 -0.80 1.84 10.21
CA SER A 33 -1.37 2.79 11.17
C SER A 33 -0.54 2.86 12.46
N SER A 34 -0.89 3.77 13.36
CA SER A 34 -0.44 3.81 14.77
C SER A 34 1.06 3.50 15.03
N ASN A 35 1.92 4.50 14.87
CA ASN A 35 3.37 4.43 15.16
C ASN A 35 4.14 3.36 14.38
N ALA A 36 3.59 2.83 13.28
CA ALA A 36 4.30 1.89 12.44
C ALA A 36 5.39 2.58 11.61
N THR A 37 6.56 1.95 11.57
CA THR A 37 7.62 2.26 10.61
C THR A 37 8.03 0.99 9.89
N ILE A 38 8.16 1.05 8.57
CA ILE A 38 8.55 -0.11 7.76
C ILE A 38 9.78 0.26 6.93
N GLU A 39 10.91 -0.41 7.15
CA GLU A 39 12.09 -0.17 6.30
C GLU A 39 11.86 -0.72 4.89
N LYS A 40 11.29 -1.93 4.77
CA LYS A 40 11.03 -2.55 3.48
C LYS A 40 9.71 -3.31 3.41
N LEU A 41 8.86 -2.98 2.44
CA LEU A 41 7.69 -3.76 2.06
C LEU A 41 7.97 -4.38 0.69
N VAL A 42 8.06 -5.70 0.63
CA VAL A 42 8.29 -6.47 -0.59
C VAL A 42 7.01 -7.19 -0.99
N ASN A 43 6.51 -6.92 -2.19
CA ASN A 43 5.39 -7.63 -2.78
C ASN A 43 5.83 -8.39 -4.03
N ASN A 44 5.92 -9.71 -3.90
CA ASN A 44 6.09 -10.65 -5.02
C ASN A 44 4.78 -11.38 -5.37
N GLY A 45 3.83 -11.36 -4.44
CA GLY A 45 2.50 -11.95 -4.62
C GLY A 45 1.46 -10.93 -5.11
N THR A 46 0.23 -11.10 -4.65
CA THR A 46 -0.88 -10.19 -4.94
C THR A 46 -1.39 -9.55 -3.66
N ILE A 47 -1.56 -8.23 -3.66
CA ILE A 47 -2.25 -7.47 -2.63
C ILE A 47 -3.48 -6.82 -3.27
N LYS A 48 -4.65 -7.14 -2.73
CA LYS A 48 -5.93 -6.58 -3.15
C LYS A 48 -6.68 -5.91 -2.00
N GLY A 49 -7.26 -4.75 -2.28
CA GLY A 49 -8.14 -4.05 -1.36
C GLY A 49 -9.39 -3.52 -2.06
N GLY A 50 -10.52 -3.65 -1.38
CA GLY A 50 -11.80 -3.11 -1.80
C GLY A 50 -11.89 -1.58 -1.68
N HIS A 51 -11.07 -0.97 -0.83
CA HIS A 51 -10.82 0.48 -0.83
C HIS A 51 -9.42 0.77 -1.36
N SER A 52 -8.38 0.45 -0.58
CA SER A 52 -6.99 0.56 -1.01
C SER A 52 -6.22 -0.73 -0.87
N ALA A 53 -5.32 -1.05 -1.79
CA ALA A 53 -4.49 -2.26 -1.64
C ALA A 53 -3.45 -2.06 -0.52
N ILE A 54 -2.78 -0.90 -0.50
CA ILE A 54 -1.89 -0.46 0.58
C ILE A 54 -2.34 0.93 1.01
N MET A 55 -2.67 1.09 2.30
CA MET A 55 -3.03 2.37 2.89
C MET A 55 -2.01 2.74 3.98
N VAL A 56 -1.39 3.91 3.87
CA VAL A 56 -0.43 4.44 4.85
C VAL A 56 -1.03 5.68 5.51
N THR A 57 -1.32 5.60 6.80
CA THR A 57 -1.99 6.69 7.53
C THR A 57 -1.08 7.29 8.61
N SER A 58 -0.56 8.50 8.37
CA SER A 58 0.37 9.20 9.27
C SER A 58 1.66 8.44 9.62
N GLN A 59 1.99 7.40 8.85
CA GLN A 59 3.11 6.48 9.09
C GLN A 59 4.12 6.52 7.95
N HIS A 60 5.28 5.88 8.18
CA HIS A 60 6.41 5.90 7.25
C HIS A 60 6.78 4.51 6.73
N ILE A 61 6.90 4.39 5.40
CA ILE A 61 7.56 3.25 4.74
C ILE A 61 8.75 3.79 3.96
N LYS A 62 9.94 3.26 4.20
CA LYS A 62 11.12 3.69 3.44
C LYS A 62 11.11 3.14 2.01
N THR A 63 10.85 1.85 1.81
CA THR A 63 10.82 1.30 0.45
C THR A 63 9.69 0.31 0.25
N VAL A 64 8.92 0.51 -0.82
CA VAL A 64 8.01 -0.48 -1.40
C VAL A 64 8.65 -1.03 -2.67
N GLU A 65 8.96 -2.33 -2.68
CA GLU A 65 9.38 -3.07 -3.87
C GLU A 65 8.22 -3.94 -4.35
N ASN A 66 7.74 -3.69 -5.57
CA ASN A 66 6.68 -4.46 -6.18
C ASN A 66 7.17 -5.17 -7.44
N THR A 67 7.20 -6.50 -7.39
CA THR A 67 7.37 -7.38 -8.56
C THR A 67 6.07 -8.11 -8.90
N GLY A 68 5.12 -8.17 -7.96
CA GLY A 68 3.82 -8.78 -8.12
C GLY A 68 2.71 -7.79 -8.49
N ILE A 69 1.50 -8.02 -7.96
CA ILE A 69 0.31 -7.22 -8.26
C ILE A 69 -0.13 -6.47 -6.99
N ILE A 70 -0.35 -5.16 -7.13
CA ILE A 70 -1.01 -4.31 -6.13
C ILE A 70 -2.25 -3.71 -6.81
N HIS A 71 -3.44 -4.12 -6.37
CA HIS A 71 -4.68 -3.73 -7.03
C HIS A 71 -5.79 -3.28 -6.06
N ALA A 72 -6.36 -2.12 -6.30
CA ALA A 72 -7.55 -1.65 -5.60
C ALA A 72 -8.80 -1.78 -6.48
N GLU A 73 -9.85 -2.39 -5.94
CA GLU A 73 -11.11 -2.62 -6.65
C GLU A 73 -12.13 -1.50 -6.43
N GLY A 74 -11.94 -0.67 -5.39
CA GLY A 74 -12.88 0.37 -4.98
C GLY A 74 -12.90 1.60 -5.89
N GLU A 75 -14.07 2.23 -5.97
CA GLU A 75 -14.29 3.47 -6.73
C GLU A 75 -13.65 4.70 -6.09
N TRP A 76 -13.36 4.66 -4.78
CA TRP A 76 -12.93 5.84 -4.01
C TRP A 76 -11.49 5.76 -3.50
N GLY A 77 -10.92 4.56 -3.40
CA GLY A 77 -9.55 4.39 -2.91
C GLY A 77 -8.51 4.35 -4.02
N SER A 78 -7.27 4.07 -3.63
CA SER A 78 -6.13 3.92 -4.56
C SER A 78 -5.39 2.61 -4.32
N SER A 79 -4.67 2.08 -5.32
CA SER A 79 -3.83 0.89 -5.10
C SER A 79 -2.83 1.14 -3.97
N ILE A 80 -2.17 2.30 -3.99
CA ILE A 80 -1.37 2.82 -2.88
C ILE A 80 -1.96 4.17 -2.50
N LEU A 81 -2.44 4.30 -1.26
CA LEU A 81 -3.02 5.53 -0.74
C LEU A 81 -2.25 6.03 0.48
N LEU A 82 -1.85 7.30 0.45
CA LEU A 82 -1.13 7.97 1.52
C LEU A 82 -2.02 9.04 2.13
N GLU A 83 -2.39 8.87 3.40
CA GLU A 83 -3.29 9.78 4.10
C GLU A 83 -2.67 10.39 5.35
N TYR A 84 -3.13 11.59 5.70
CA TYR A 84 -2.85 12.25 6.98
C TYR A 84 -1.35 12.29 7.34
N GLY A 85 -0.49 12.61 6.37
CA GLY A 85 0.96 12.64 6.54
C GLY A 85 1.65 11.29 6.32
N GLY A 86 0.95 10.29 5.79
CA GLY A 86 1.56 9.03 5.34
C GLY A 86 2.65 9.29 4.31
N PHE A 87 3.80 8.63 4.47
CA PHE A 87 4.97 8.87 3.65
C PHE A 87 5.58 7.56 3.13
N ILE A 88 5.88 7.51 1.83
CA ILE A 88 6.71 6.46 1.23
C ILE A 88 7.93 7.10 0.55
N GLU A 89 9.15 6.82 1.00
CA GLU A 89 10.35 7.41 0.38
C GLU A 89 10.56 6.90 -1.05
N HIS A 90 10.52 5.58 -1.25
CA HIS A 90 10.81 4.95 -2.53
C HIS A 90 9.76 3.90 -2.90
N ILE A 91 9.16 4.06 -4.08
CA ILE A 91 8.35 3.02 -4.73
C ILE A 91 9.13 2.53 -5.94
N ILE A 92 9.51 1.24 -5.93
CA ILE A 92 10.19 0.58 -7.03
C ILE A 92 9.24 -0.48 -7.57
N ASN A 93 8.75 -0.26 -8.79
CA ASN A 93 7.78 -1.12 -9.43
C ASN A 93 8.34 -1.76 -10.70
N THR A 94 8.45 -3.09 -10.70
CA THR A 94 8.66 -3.91 -11.90
C THR A 94 7.47 -4.84 -12.18
N GLY A 95 6.48 -4.86 -11.27
CA GLY A 95 5.22 -5.58 -11.41
C GLY A 95 4.09 -4.65 -11.87
N THR A 96 2.87 -4.92 -11.38
CA THR A 96 1.68 -4.14 -11.71
C THR A 96 1.15 -3.39 -10.49
N ILE A 97 0.93 -2.08 -10.65
CA ILE A 97 0.11 -1.26 -9.75
C ILE A 97 -1.07 -0.76 -10.57
N SER A 98 -2.29 -1.15 -10.22
CA SER A 98 -3.50 -0.80 -10.98
C SER A 98 -4.70 -0.58 -10.08
N SER A 99 -5.62 0.27 -10.47
CA SER A 99 -6.84 0.59 -9.70
C SER A 99 -7.97 0.91 -10.66
N ASN A 100 -9.21 0.76 -10.18
CA ASN A 100 -10.40 1.25 -10.87
C ASN A 100 -10.55 2.79 -10.81
N ASN A 101 -9.84 3.46 -9.90
CA ASN A 101 -9.86 4.92 -9.73
C ASN A 101 -8.46 5.52 -9.89
N VAL A 102 -7.65 5.51 -8.83
CA VAL A 102 -6.30 6.08 -8.82
C VAL A 102 -5.27 5.00 -8.48
N GLY A 103 -4.18 4.91 -9.24
CA GLY A 103 -3.10 3.94 -8.98
C GLY A 103 -2.33 4.25 -7.70
N ILE A 104 -1.72 5.43 -7.63
CA ILE A 104 -1.00 5.93 -6.46
C ILE A 104 -1.58 7.30 -6.10
N GLY A 105 -2.28 7.36 -4.97
CA GLY A 105 -2.99 8.55 -4.50
C GLY A 105 -2.37 9.12 -3.24
N SER A 106 -2.42 10.44 -3.10
CA SER A 106 -2.08 11.14 -1.87
C SER A 106 -3.22 12.07 -1.46
N ALA A 107 -3.70 11.88 -0.24
CA ALA A 107 -4.64 12.77 0.44
C ALA A 107 -3.95 13.29 1.71
N TYR A 108 -3.18 14.37 1.56
CA TYR A 108 -2.32 14.93 2.61
C TYR A 108 -1.13 14.03 3.01
N GLY A 109 -0.74 13.07 2.16
CA GLY A 109 0.51 12.31 2.28
C GLY A 109 1.59 12.79 1.29
N VAL A 110 2.72 12.10 1.25
CA VAL A 110 3.81 12.37 0.29
C VAL A 110 4.41 11.05 -0.18
N PHE A 111 4.84 10.95 -1.43
CA PHE A 111 5.83 9.94 -1.82
C PHE A 111 7.05 10.63 -2.39
N GLY A 112 8.24 10.06 -2.16
CA GLY A 112 9.49 10.58 -2.68
C GLY A 112 9.64 10.25 -4.16
N THR A 113 10.13 9.06 -4.45
CA THR A 113 10.44 8.63 -5.83
C THR A 113 9.58 7.45 -6.27
N LEU A 114 9.15 7.47 -7.52
CA LEU A 114 8.56 6.34 -8.21
C LEU A 114 9.49 5.92 -9.34
N THR A 115 10.03 4.70 -9.25
CA THR A 115 10.83 4.08 -10.31
C THR A 115 10.03 2.95 -10.94
N ILE A 116 9.80 3.06 -12.25
CA ILE A 116 9.17 2.01 -13.06
C ILE A 116 10.26 1.41 -13.95
N LYS A 117 10.37 0.08 -13.98
CA LYS A 117 11.30 -0.65 -14.86
C LYS A 117 10.56 -1.66 -15.72
#